data_AF-A0A160UKB4-F1
#
_entry.id   AF-A0A160UKB4-F1
#
_cell.length_a   1.000
_cell.length_b   1.000
_cell.length_c   1.000
_cell.angle_alpha   90.00
_cell.angle_beta   90.00
_cell.angle_gamma   90.00
#
_symmetry.space_group_name_H-M   'P 1'
#
loop_
_entity.id
_entity.type
_entity.pdbx_description
1 polymer ?
#
loop_
_entity_poly.entity_id
_entity_poly.type
_entity_poly.pdbx_seq_one_letter_code
_entity_poly.pdbx_strand_id
1 'polypeptide(L)'
;MQNGYSIPDPLPWAQLAGPLAIAEDALARLDERLAKSPIRDGWIARTHYTDACASLWLEGELVHLEDLVLHDAGMDIRAPTHELTRAHAVLRTRRRIADAKPDWAPSPAGLDSLRGRTGQGEWEEGRGIRKEGERSFVGGYDSGDADLDTSLGGIESDPHLAAAFAAVDAANAKAERTLAGGSRTQSERDPVVYDPDWDEDARLDDWRAVVEQTRILPPTLAAALATEAWDAIAPLQHTPWLGRLLAASVLRARAKTRWHLPCLHDGLKAIPRERRRPRDAAARLAVQLEAITAAAAAGLKDHDRWLNQRTLLARKLAGRRATSKLPALLDYMLTRPIASAGMIAKELKITPRAAQDLVGELDLREVTGRGRYRAWGIL
;
A
#
# COMPACT_ATOMS: atom_id res chain seq x y z
N MET A 1 -3.31 -24.44 -27.54
CA MET A 1 -4.10 -23.30 -28.04
C MET A 1 -3.83 -22.14 -27.09
N GLN A 2 -3.13 -21.10 -27.56
CA GLN A 2 -2.87 -19.90 -26.76
C GLN A 2 -4.22 -19.25 -26.41
N ASN A 3 -4.55 -19.19 -25.13
CA ASN A 3 -5.69 -18.44 -24.59
C ASN A 3 -5.37 -16.94 -24.63
N GLY A 4 -5.10 -16.42 -25.84
CA GLY A 4 -4.75 -15.03 -26.05
C GLY A 4 -5.97 -14.13 -25.97
N TYR A 5 -5.88 -13.04 -25.22
CA TYR A 5 -6.85 -11.96 -25.30
C TYR A 5 -6.62 -11.14 -26.57
N SER A 6 -7.67 -10.97 -27.38
CA SER A 6 -7.62 -10.12 -28.58
C SER A 6 -8.37 -8.81 -28.33
N ILE A 7 -7.72 -7.68 -28.63
CA ILE A 7 -8.39 -6.38 -28.61
C ILE A 7 -9.46 -6.38 -29.73
N PRO A 8 -10.69 -5.90 -29.47
CA PRO A 8 -11.71 -5.80 -30.50
C PRO A 8 -11.28 -4.89 -31.66
N ASP A 9 -11.35 -5.40 -32.89
CA ASP A 9 -11.08 -4.66 -34.12
C ASP A 9 -12.22 -4.90 -35.14
N PRO A 10 -13.01 -3.88 -35.51
CA PRO A 10 -12.93 -2.50 -35.04
C PRO A 10 -13.37 -2.33 -33.59
N LEU A 11 -12.81 -1.32 -32.90
CA LEU A 11 -13.26 -0.95 -31.57
C LEU A 11 -14.73 -0.48 -31.60
N PRO A 12 -15.55 -0.84 -30.59
CA PRO A 12 -16.98 -0.54 -30.54
C PRO A 12 -17.25 0.92 -30.11
N TRP A 13 -16.77 1.88 -30.91
CA TRP A 13 -16.73 3.31 -30.58
C TRP A 13 -18.09 3.91 -30.20
N ALA A 14 -19.18 3.46 -30.81
CA ALA A 14 -20.52 3.95 -30.50
C ALA A 14 -20.90 3.75 -29.02
N GLN A 15 -20.38 2.69 -28.39
CA GLN A 15 -20.63 2.39 -26.97
C GLN A 15 -19.55 3.00 -26.06
N LEU A 16 -18.34 3.20 -26.57
CA LEU A 16 -17.19 3.63 -25.78
C LEU A 16 -16.99 5.15 -25.74
N ALA A 17 -17.35 5.88 -26.80
CA ALA A 17 -16.97 7.30 -26.94
C ALA A 17 -17.45 8.18 -25.77
N GLY A 18 -18.71 8.01 -25.34
CA GLY A 18 -19.28 8.75 -24.20
C GLY A 18 -18.59 8.41 -22.87
N PRO A 19 -18.61 7.14 -22.41
CA PRO A 19 -17.92 6.72 -21.20
C PRO A 19 -16.43 7.07 -21.17
N LEU A 20 -15.76 6.98 -22.32
CA LEU A 20 -14.34 7.32 -22.48
C LEU A 20 -14.08 8.80 -22.18
N ALA A 21 -14.84 9.70 -22.82
CA ALA A 21 -14.68 11.14 -22.59
C ALA A 21 -14.91 11.51 -21.12
N ILE A 22 -15.93 10.92 -20.48
CA ILE A 22 -16.24 11.16 -19.07
C ILE A 22 -15.10 10.66 -18.16
N ALA A 23 -14.57 9.47 -18.43
CA ALA A 23 -13.48 8.90 -17.64
C ALA A 23 -12.18 9.71 -17.76
N GLU A 24 -11.84 10.15 -18.97
CA GLU A 24 -10.70 11.03 -19.22
C GLU A 24 -10.83 12.35 -18.44
N ASP A 25 -11.98 13.01 -18.52
CA ASP A 25 -12.24 14.28 -17.83
C ASP A 25 -12.22 14.12 -16.31
N ALA A 26 -12.85 13.08 -15.79
CA ALA A 26 -12.96 12.85 -14.35
C ALA A 26 -11.57 12.64 -13.71
N LEU A 27 -10.71 11.82 -14.32
CA LEU A 27 -9.34 11.63 -13.84
C LEU A 27 -8.51 12.91 -13.93
N ALA A 28 -8.62 13.67 -15.02
CA ALA A 28 -7.89 14.92 -15.17
C ALA A 28 -8.25 15.93 -14.06
N ARG A 29 -9.55 16.04 -13.73
CA ARG A 29 -10.03 16.93 -12.66
C ARG A 29 -9.51 16.51 -11.28
N LEU A 30 -9.52 15.21 -10.98
CA LEU A 30 -8.98 14.69 -9.72
C LEU A 30 -7.47 14.92 -9.62
N ASP A 31 -6.72 14.60 -10.67
CA ASP A 31 -5.26 14.73 -10.65
C ASP A 31 -4.83 16.20 -10.49
N GLU A 32 -5.49 17.13 -11.19
CA GLU A 32 -5.25 18.57 -11.04
C GLU A 32 -5.64 19.10 -9.67
N ARG A 33 -6.74 18.61 -9.08
CA ARG A 33 -7.14 18.97 -7.70
C ARG A 33 -6.06 18.54 -6.71
N LEU A 34 -5.53 17.33 -6.85
CA LEU A 34 -4.49 16.80 -5.98
C LEU A 34 -3.14 17.48 -6.20
N ALA A 35 -2.82 17.89 -7.43
CA ALA A 35 -1.58 18.61 -7.75
C ALA A 35 -1.37 19.84 -6.84
N LYS A 36 -2.45 20.57 -6.56
CA LYS A 36 -2.46 21.83 -5.81
C LYS A 36 -2.89 21.68 -4.34
N SER A 37 -3.28 20.48 -3.92
CA SER A 37 -3.89 20.29 -2.61
C SER A 37 -2.86 20.15 -1.49
N PRO A 38 -3.02 20.88 -0.37
CA PRO A 38 -2.17 20.72 0.80
C PRO A 38 -2.44 19.43 1.58
N ILE A 39 -3.50 18.69 1.25
CA ILE A 39 -3.83 17.40 1.89
C ILE A 39 -3.56 16.21 0.98
N ARG A 40 -2.91 16.41 -0.18
CA ARG A 40 -2.69 15.36 -1.19
C ARG A 40 -2.12 14.09 -0.56
N ASP A 41 -1.03 14.20 0.19
CA ASP A 41 -0.33 13.02 0.71
C ASP A 41 -1.20 12.27 1.74
N GLY A 42 -1.97 13.02 2.55
CA GLY A 42 -2.94 12.43 3.46
C GLY A 42 -4.10 11.76 2.74
N TRP A 43 -4.60 12.36 1.66
CA TRP A 43 -5.61 11.77 0.80
C TRP A 43 -5.13 10.47 0.14
N ILE A 44 -3.89 10.44 -0.36
CA ILE A 44 -3.26 9.25 -0.95
C ILE A 44 -3.15 8.14 0.11
N ALA A 45 -2.61 8.47 1.27
CA ALA A 45 -2.41 7.51 2.36
C ALA A 45 -3.73 6.87 2.83
N ARG A 46 -4.80 7.66 2.94
CA ARG A 46 -6.13 7.19 3.33
C ARG A 46 -6.79 6.33 2.25
N THR A 47 -6.69 6.73 0.99
CA THR A 47 -7.33 6.01 -0.12
C THR A 47 -6.63 4.69 -0.47
N HIS A 48 -5.38 4.51 -0.06
CA HIS A 48 -4.74 3.18 -0.12
C HIS A 48 -5.47 2.13 0.72
N TYR A 49 -5.96 2.49 1.90
CA TYR A 49 -6.76 1.58 2.73
C TYR A 49 -8.12 1.29 2.12
N THR A 50 -8.81 2.32 1.61
CA THR A 50 -10.15 2.14 1.03
C THR A 50 -10.12 1.25 -0.21
N ASP A 51 -9.16 1.46 -1.11
CA ASP A 51 -9.01 0.62 -2.31
C ASP A 51 -8.61 -0.83 -1.97
N ALA A 52 -7.77 -1.02 -0.94
CA ALA A 52 -7.42 -2.36 -0.46
C ALA A 52 -8.64 -3.09 0.10
N CYS A 53 -9.41 -2.47 0.99
CA CYS A 53 -10.68 -3.04 1.48
C CYS A 53 -11.68 -3.28 0.35
N ALA A 54 -11.75 -2.40 -0.65
CA ALA A 54 -12.62 -2.57 -1.81
C ALA A 54 -12.23 -3.78 -2.67
N SER A 55 -10.94 -4.08 -2.78
CA SER A 55 -10.44 -5.27 -3.48
C SER A 55 -10.99 -6.55 -2.87
N LEU A 56 -10.90 -6.69 -1.55
CA LEU A 56 -11.41 -7.87 -0.82
C LEU A 56 -12.94 -7.96 -0.90
N TRP A 57 -13.61 -6.81 -0.78
CA TRP A 57 -15.07 -6.75 -0.91
C TRP A 57 -15.56 -7.23 -2.27
N LEU A 58 -14.83 -6.95 -3.35
CA LEU A 58 -15.16 -7.42 -4.70
C LEU A 58 -15.00 -8.94 -4.87
N GLU A 59 -14.15 -9.56 -4.06
CA GLU A 59 -13.98 -11.01 -3.98
C GLU A 59 -14.99 -11.69 -3.05
N GLY A 60 -15.81 -10.91 -2.35
CA GLY A 60 -16.81 -11.41 -1.41
C GLY A 60 -16.36 -11.45 0.05
N GLU A 61 -15.15 -10.96 0.33
CA GLU A 61 -14.58 -10.93 1.67
C GLU A 61 -14.78 -9.56 2.34
N LEU A 62 -15.11 -9.55 3.63
CA LEU A 62 -15.30 -8.33 4.39
C LEU A 62 -14.10 -8.07 5.31
N VAL A 63 -13.40 -6.97 5.06
CA VAL A 63 -12.35 -6.45 5.95
C VAL A 63 -12.75 -5.08 6.45
N HIS A 64 -12.82 -4.92 7.77
CA HIS A 64 -13.04 -3.62 8.39
C HIS A 64 -11.81 -2.73 8.20
N LEU A 65 -12.04 -1.48 7.80
CA LEU A 65 -10.97 -0.53 7.54
C LEU A 65 -10.16 -0.23 8.81
N GLU A 66 -10.83 -0.24 9.96
CA GLU A 66 -10.19 -0.05 11.26
C GLU A 66 -9.18 -1.16 11.57
N ASP A 67 -9.57 -2.41 11.31
CA ASP A 67 -8.73 -3.58 11.55
C ASP A 67 -7.51 -3.56 10.61
N LEU A 68 -7.68 -3.19 9.34
CA LEU A 68 -6.57 -3.03 8.40
C LEU A 68 -5.58 -1.92 8.82
N VAL A 69 -6.08 -0.80 9.33
CA VAL A 69 -5.22 0.30 9.82
C VAL A 69 -4.45 -0.11 11.07
N LEU A 70 -5.08 -0.84 11.99
CA LEU A 70 -4.42 -1.31 13.20
C LEU A 70 -3.37 -2.40 12.89
N HIS A 71 -3.69 -3.31 11.98
CA HIS A 71 -2.78 -4.34 11.50
C HIS A 71 -1.55 -3.74 10.81
N ASP A 72 -1.75 -2.77 9.92
CA ASP A 72 -0.65 -2.06 9.25
C ASP A 72 0.25 -1.30 10.25
N ALA A 73 -0.29 -0.91 11.39
CA ALA A 73 0.48 -0.27 12.46
C ALA A 73 1.17 -1.26 13.42
N GLY A 74 1.01 -2.57 13.24
CA GLY A 74 1.47 -3.60 14.17
C GLY A 74 0.76 -3.57 15.52
N MET A 75 -0.47 -3.05 15.55
CA MET A 75 -1.29 -2.86 16.75
C MET A 75 -2.43 -3.89 16.83
N ASP A 76 -2.21 -5.07 16.24
CA ASP A 76 -3.16 -6.17 16.30
C ASP A 76 -3.41 -6.60 17.74
N ILE A 77 -4.68 -6.75 18.09
CA ILE A 77 -5.09 -7.25 19.40
C ILE A 77 -5.32 -8.77 19.35
N ARG A 78 -5.51 -9.32 18.14
CA ARG A 78 -5.80 -10.73 17.89
C ARG A 78 -4.95 -11.19 16.72
N ALA A 79 -4.75 -12.50 16.61
CA ALA A 79 -4.14 -13.08 15.41
C ALA A 79 -4.91 -12.60 14.16
N PRO A 80 -4.19 -12.12 13.13
CA PRO A 80 -4.84 -11.59 11.93
C PRO A 80 -5.59 -12.70 11.20
N THR A 81 -6.78 -12.38 10.68
CA THR A 81 -7.49 -13.33 9.82
C THR A 81 -6.81 -13.43 8.46
N HIS A 82 -7.15 -14.45 7.70
CA HIS A 82 -6.61 -14.64 6.36
C HIS A 82 -6.99 -13.46 5.43
N GLU A 83 -8.22 -12.97 5.53
CA GLU A 83 -8.74 -11.84 4.75
C GLU A 83 -7.99 -10.54 5.10
N LEU A 84 -7.71 -10.32 6.38
CA LEU A 84 -6.92 -9.19 6.85
C LEU A 84 -5.49 -9.23 6.31
N THR A 85 -4.86 -10.41 6.33
CA THR A 85 -3.52 -10.64 5.77
C THR A 85 -3.49 -10.36 4.27
N ARG A 86 -4.53 -10.79 3.54
CA ARG A 86 -4.68 -10.52 2.09
C ARG A 86 -4.90 -9.02 1.82
N ALA A 87 -5.76 -8.35 2.59
CA ALA A 87 -5.95 -6.90 2.47
C ALA A 87 -4.66 -6.13 2.72
N HIS A 88 -3.85 -6.57 3.69
CA HIS A 88 -2.53 -5.98 3.93
C HIS A 88 -1.57 -6.21 2.77
N ALA A 89 -1.58 -7.38 2.14
CA ALA A 89 -0.80 -7.64 0.93
C ALA A 89 -1.20 -6.70 -0.23
N VAL A 90 -2.50 -6.47 -0.45
CA VAL A 90 -3.00 -5.49 -1.43
C VAL A 90 -2.52 -4.08 -1.08
N LEU A 91 -2.65 -3.67 0.20
CA LEU A 91 -2.22 -2.36 0.69
C LEU A 91 -0.73 -2.11 0.45
N ARG A 92 0.13 -3.06 0.84
CA ARG A 92 1.59 -2.98 0.63
C ARG A 92 1.94 -2.89 -0.85
N THR A 93 1.32 -3.74 -1.67
CA THR A 93 1.53 -3.74 -3.12
C THR A 93 1.13 -2.42 -3.76
N ARG A 94 -0.03 -1.88 -3.37
CA ARG A 94 -0.53 -0.59 -3.86
C ARG A 94 0.41 0.56 -3.52
N ARG A 95 0.90 0.64 -2.27
CA ARG A 95 1.88 1.65 -1.84
C ARG A 95 3.20 1.51 -2.60
N ARG A 96 3.67 0.29 -2.78
CA ARG A 96 4.88 -0.01 -3.53
C ARG A 96 4.81 0.49 -4.98
N ILE A 97 3.69 0.25 -5.66
CA ILE A 97 3.45 0.76 -7.02
C ILE A 97 3.41 2.30 -7.04
N ALA A 98 2.78 2.92 -6.04
CA ALA A 98 2.67 4.37 -5.95
C ALA A 98 4.03 5.05 -5.70
N ASP A 99 4.87 4.47 -4.84
CA ASP A 99 6.18 4.99 -4.46
C ASP A 99 7.26 4.76 -5.55
N ALA A 100 7.08 3.75 -6.41
CA ALA A 100 8.00 3.45 -7.51
C ALA A 100 7.91 4.46 -8.67
N LYS A 101 8.81 4.33 -9.66
CA LYS A 101 8.74 5.08 -10.91
C LYS A 101 7.41 4.78 -11.66
N PRO A 102 6.83 5.75 -12.39
CA PRO A 102 5.54 5.58 -13.06
C PRO A 102 5.40 4.34 -13.95
N ASP A 103 6.47 3.96 -14.63
CA ASP A 103 6.55 2.85 -15.60
C ASP A 103 7.09 1.54 -15.00
N TRP A 104 7.47 1.54 -13.71
CA TRP A 104 8.09 0.38 -13.08
C TRP A 104 7.14 -0.81 -12.94
N ALA A 105 5.92 -0.60 -12.45
CA ALA A 105 5.00 -1.70 -12.16
C ALA A 105 4.62 -2.56 -13.38
N PRO A 106 4.34 -2.01 -14.59
CA PRO A 106 4.06 -2.81 -15.77
C PRO A 106 5.34 -3.35 -16.46
N SER A 107 6.53 -2.99 -15.99
CA SER A 107 7.80 -3.51 -16.53
C SER A 107 8.02 -4.98 -16.11
N PRO A 108 8.84 -5.75 -16.84
CA PRO A 108 9.16 -7.13 -16.44
C PRO A 108 9.73 -7.21 -15.02
N ALA A 109 10.66 -6.32 -14.67
CA ALA A 109 11.24 -6.27 -13.33
C ALA A 109 10.20 -5.93 -12.24
N GLY A 110 9.24 -5.06 -12.55
CA GLY A 110 8.13 -4.76 -11.66
C GLY A 110 7.24 -5.98 -11.43
N LEU A 111 6.84 -6.66 -12.50
CA LEU A 111 5.98 -7.84 -12.45
C LEU A 111 6.63 -9.00 -11.69
N ASP A 112 7.91 -9.29 -11.97
CA ASP A 112 8.72 -10.27 -11.23
C ASP A 112 8.67 -10.02 -9.74
N SER A 113 8.80 -8.75 -9.40
CA SER A 113 8.85 -8.34 -8.03
C SER A 113 7.49 -8.34 -7.32
N LEU A 114 6.43 -8.01 -8.05
CA LEU A 114 5.06 -7.95 -7.52
C LEU A 114 4.43 -9.35 -7.35
N ARG A 115 4.83 -10.34 -8.13
CA ARG A 115 4.42 -11.76 -7.95
C ARG A 115 5.27 -12.53 -6.93
N GLY A 116 6.16 -11.84 -6.22
CA GLY A 116 6.96 -12.41 -5.12
C GLY A 116 8.22 -13.18 -5.54
N ARG A 117 8.74 -13.03 -6.77
CA ARG A 117 10.01 -13.68 -7.19
C ARG A 117 11.27 -12.95 -6.70
N THR A 118 11.15 -11.70 -6.26
CA THR A 118 12.22 -10.99 -5.54
C THR A 118 11.84 -10.92 -4.07
N GLY A 119 12.66 -11.50 -3.19
CA GLY A 119 12.40 -11.58 -1.74
C GLY A 119 11.93 -10.26 -1.12
N GLN A 120 11.02 -10.38 -0.15
CA GLN A 120 10.40 -9.26 0.56
C GLN A 120 11.39 -8.40 1.38
N GLY A 121 12.66 -8.78 1.49
CA GLY A 121 13.65 -8.18 2.39
C GLY A 121 14.21 -6.81 1.96
N GLU A 122 14.17 -6.44 0.68
CA GLU A 122 14.87 -5.21 0.22
C GLU A 122 14.12 -3.90 0.53
N TRP A 123 12.83 -3.97 0.88
CA TRP A 123 12.01 -2.77 1.14
C TRP A 123 12.06 -2.31 2.61
N GLU A 124 12.46 -3.18 3.53
CA GLU A 124 12.58 -2.84 4.96
C GLU A 124 13.84 -2.02 5.24
N GLU A 125 14.92 -2.19 4.47
CA GLU A 125 16.18 -1.47 4.66
C GLU A 125 16.18 -0.05 4.07
N GLY A 126 15.36 0.23 3.06
CA GLY A 126 15.40 1.49 2.29
C GLY A 126 14.79 2.73 2.96
N ARG A 127 14.12 2.60 4.11
CA ARG A 127 13.54 3.74 4.86
C ARG A 127 14.26 4.09 6.16
N GLY A 128 15.37 3.41 6.47
CA GLY A 128 16.22 3.73 7.62
C GLY A 128 17.35 4.71 7.27
N ILE A 129 17.11 6.01 7.49
CA ILE A 129 18.12 7.04 7.81
C ILE A 129 19.22 7.31 6.75
N ARG A 130 19.11 8.48 6.11
CA ARG A 130 20.24 9.14 5.42
C ARG A 130 21.27 9.63 6.45
N LYS A 131 22.52 9.18 6.26
CA LYS A 131 23.84 9.77 6.60
C LYS A 131 23.90 10.86 7.69
N GLU A 132 24.70 10.58 8.71
CA GLU A 132 25.93 11.29 9.10
C GLU A 132 26.60 10.42 10.19
N GLY A 133 27.82 9.91 10.00
CA GLY A 133 29.03 10.72 10.00
C GLY A 133 29.69 10.55 11.36
N GLU A 134 30.64 9.63 11.47
CA GLU A 134 31.47 9.41 12.66
C GLU A 134 32.01 10.74 13.20
N ARG A 135 31.86 10.96 14.51
CA ARG A 135 32.82 11.69 15.34
C ARG A 135 32.57 11.43 16.83
N SER A 136 33.54 10.75 17.42
CA SER A 136 33.83 10.70 18.85
C SER A 136 34.04 12.09 19.46
N PHE A 137 33.46 12.38 20.63
CA PHE A 137 34.21 12.96 21.75
C PHE A 137 33.45 12.85 23.10
N VAL A 138 34.27 12.67 24.13
CA VAL A 138 34.08 12.40 25.56
C VAL A 138 33.45 13.56 26.36
N GLY A 139 32.79 13.25 27.50
CA GLY A 139 32.95 14.07 28.73
C GLY A 139 31.75 14.27 29.67
N GLY A 140 31.89 13.73 30.89
CA GLY A 140 31.19 14.13 32.14
C GLY A 140 29.75 13.63 32.25
N TYR A 141 29.26 13.02 33.32
CA TYR A 141 29.52 13.20 34.75
C TYR A 141 29.01 11.93 35.45
N ASP A 142 29.71 11.40 36.46
CA ASP A 142 29.00 11.13 37.72
C ASP A 142 29.94 11.05 38.94
N SER A 143 29.34 11.42 40.04
CA SER A 143 29.78 11.72 41.38
C SER A 143 30.26 10.50 42.18
N GLY A 144 31.35 10.71 42.95
CA GLY A 144 31.43 10.41 44.38
C GLY A 144 31.39 8.96 44.87
N ASP A 145 32.58 8.44 45.19
CA ASP A 145 32.97 7.60 46.33
C ASP A 145 31.94 6.69 47.03
N ALA A 146 32.22 5.38 47.01
CA ALA A 146 32.56 4.63 48.22
C ALA A 146 33.24 3.30 47.89
N ASP A 147 34.39 3.08 48.52
CA ASP A 147 35.25 1.90 48.48
C ASP A 147 34.54 0.58 48.79
N LEU A 148 34.77 -0.43 47.94
CA LEU A 148 35.01 -1.80 48.39
C LEU A 148 36.06 -2.46 47.48
N ASP A 149 37.28 -2.53 48.01
CA ASP A 149 38.37 -3.38 47.55
C ASP A 149 37.91 -4.86 47.59
N THR A 150 37.71 -5.46 46.43
CA THR A 150 37.89 -6.90 46.26
C THR A 150 38.35 -7.17 44.83
N SER A 151 39.62 -7.57 44.72
CA SER A 151 40.20 -8.12 43.49
C SER A 151 39.30 -9.22 42.90
N LEU A 152 38.63 -8.95 41.78
CA LEU A 152 38.02 -9.98 40.94
C LEU A 152 39.02 -10.39 39.87
N GLY A 153 39.54 -11.60 40.04
CA GLY A 153 40.40 -12.28 39.09
C GLY A 153 39.79 -12.38 37.69
N GLY A 154 40.68 -12.58 36.71
CA GLY A 154 40.33 -12.69 35.30
C GLY A 154 39.17 -13.64 35.07
N ILE A 155 38.14 -13.15 34.39
CA ILE A 155 37.16 -14.01 33.76
C ILE A 155 37.88 -14.67 32.59
N GLU A 156 38.43 -15.85 32.83
CA GLU A 156 38.77 -16.79 31.78
C GLU A 156 37.54 -16.91 30.88
N SER A 157 37.69 -16.55 29.61
CA SER A 157 36.69 -16.81 28.58
C SER A 157 36.44 -18.32 28.58
N ASP A 158 35.29 -18.74 29.11
CA ASP A 158 34.89 -20.15 29.13
C ASP A 158 35.07 -20.72 27.71
N PRO A 159 35.99 -21.69 27.51
CA PRO A 159 36.27 -22.25 26.20
C PRO A 159 35.02 -22.87 25.57
N HIS A 160 34.04 -23.32 26.37
CA HIS A 160 32.77 -23.80 25.86
C HIS A 160 31.88 -22.68 25.31
N LEU A 161 31.90 -21.50 25.92
CA LEU A 161 31.14 -20.34 25.43
C LEU A 161 31.76 -19.77 24.14
N ALA A 162 33.10 -19.70 24.07
CA ALA A 162 33.80 -19.31 22.85
C ALA A 162 33.57 -20.33 21.71
N ALA A 163 33.56 -21.63 22.01
CA ALA A 163 33.23 -22.67 21.05
C ALA A 163 31.77 -22.59 20.58
N ALA A 164 30.83 -22.22 21.46
CA ALA A 164 29.43 -22.03 21.11
C ALA A 164 29.23 -20.86 20.14
N PHE A 165 29.88 -19.71 20.38
CA PHE A 165 29.83 -18.58 19.45
C PHE A 165 30.49 -18.90 18.11
N ALA A 166 31.64 -19.58 18.10
CA ALA A 166 32.28 -20.02 16.87
C ALA A 166 31.42 -21.01 16.07
N ALA A 167 30.65 -21.87 16.74
CA ALA A 167 29.70 -22.77 16.10
C ALA A 167 28.50 -22.01 15.48
N VAL A 168 28.00 -20.97 16.16
CA VAL A 168 26.94 -20.10 15.64
C VAL A 168 27.43 -19.31 14.43
N ASP A 169 28.62 -18.73 14.49
CA ASP A 169 29.22 -18.00 13.37
C ASP A 169 29.50 -18.91 12.18
N ALA A 170 29.97 -20.14 12.42
CA ALA A 170 30.15 -21.15 11.38
C ALA A 170 28.81 -21.60 10.76
N ALA A 171 27.75 -21.70 11.57
CA ALA A 171 26.41 -22.00 11.08
C ALA A 171 25.84 -20.86 10.24
N ASN A 172 26.04 -19.60 10.66
CA ASN A 172 25.66 -18.42 9.89
C ASN A 172 26.44 -18.33 8.56
N ALA A 173 27.76 -18.48 8.59
CA ALA A 173 28.58 -18.45 7.38
C ALA A 173 28.25 -19.61 6.43
N LYS A 174 27.81 -20.77 6.96
CA LYS A 174 27.31 -21.88 6.16
C LYS A 174 25.94 -21.54 5.57
N ALA A 175 25.02 -20.95 6.33
CA ALA A 175 23.72 -20.50 5.85
C ALA A 175 23.87 -19.46 4.74
N GLU A 176 24.74 -18.45 4.92
CA GLU A 176 25.06 -17.43 3.91
C GLU A 176 25.68 -18.04 2.65
N ARG A 177 26.60 -19.01 2.77
CA ARG A 177 27.15 -19.72 1.61
C ARG A 177 26.11 -20.60 0.91
N THR A 178 25.15 -21.16 1.65
CA THR A 178 24.05 -21.94 1.07
C THR A 178 23.07 -21.02 0.31
N LEU A 179 22.82 -19.81 0.84
CA LEU A 179 22.01 -18.78 0.21
C LEU A 179 22.70 -18.13 -1.00
N ALA A 180 24.03 -18.01 -0.99
CA ALA A 180 24.82 -17.43 -2.07
C ALA A 180 25.18 -18.45 -3.18
N GLY A 181 25.30 -19.74 -2.84
CA GLY A 181 25.65 -20.83 -3.76
C GLY A 181 24.45 -21.46 -4.48
N GLY A 182 23.23 -21.24 -3.98
CA GLY A 182 22.03 -21.49 -4.76
C GLY A 182 21.92 -20.43 -5.83
N SER A 183 22.10 -20.82 -7.11
CA SER A 183 21.32 -20.18 -8.17
C SER A 183 19.91 -19.98 -7.62
N ARG A 184 19.35 -18.78 -7.69
CA ARG A 184 17.97 -18.49 -7.29
C ARG A 184 17.01 -19.17 -8.26
N THR A 185 17.16 -20.48 -8.45
CA THR A 185 16.15 -21.39 -8.97
C THR A 185 14.88 -21.02 -8.26
N GLN A 186 13.86 -20.70 -9.06
CA GLN A 186 12.47 -20.52 -8.65
C GLN A 186 12.26 -21.30 -7.35
N SER A 187 11.95 -20.61 -6.24
CA SER A 187 11.51 -21.33 -5.04
C SER A 187 10.48 -22.33 -5.52
N GLU A 188 10.81 -23.62 -5.45
CA GLU A 188 9.99 -24.69 -5.98
C GLU A 188 8.70 -24.63 -5.16
N ARG A 189 7.68 -24.00 -5.74
CA ARG A 189 6.43 -23.70 -5.05
C ARG A 189 5.75 -25.04 -4.80
N ASP A 190 5.12 -25.18 -3.64
CA ASP A 190 4.43 -26.43 -3.26
C ASP A 190 3.49 -26.90 -4.39
N PRO A 191 3.72 -28.08 -4.99
CA PRO A 191 2.92 -28.60 -6.11
C PRO A 191 1.44 -28.81 -5.76
N VAL A 192 1.09 -28.84 -4.46
CA VAL A 192 -0.30 -28.91 -4.00
C VAL A 192 -1.02 -27.57 -4.17
N VAL A 193 -0.26 -26.47 -4.20
CA VAL A 193 -0.78 -25.08 -4.23
C VAL A 193 -0.65 -24.45 -5.62
N TYR A 194 0.26 -24.94 -6.47
CA TYR A 194 0.51 -24.41 -7.80
C TYR A 194 0.41 -25.49 -8.86
N ASP A 195 -0.45 -25.26 -9.86
CA ASP A 195 -0.47 -26.09 -11.08
C ASP A 195 0.87 -25.96 -11.83
N PRO A 196 1.68 -27.03 -11.95
CA PRO A 196 2.98 -27.00 -12.60
C PRO A 196 2.92 -26.63 -14.09
N ASP A 197 1.78 -26.87 -14.74
CA ASP A 197 1.58 -26.56 -16.16
C ASP A 197 1.15 -25.09 -16.38
N TRP A 198 0.97 -24.32 -15.30
CA TRP A 198 0.58 -22.93 -15.37
C TRP A 198 1.79 -22.00 -15.59
N ASP A 199 2.09 -21.78 -16.86
CA ASP A 199 3.16 -20.86 -17.26
C ASP A 199 2.78 -19.38 -16.98
N GLU A 200 3.06 -18.92 -15.75
CA GLU A 200 2.88 -17.52 -15.36
C GLU A 200 3.74 -16.57 -16.20
N ASP A 201 4.90 -17.01 -16.68
CA ASP A 201 5.83 -16.19 -17.44
C ASP A 201 5.25 -15.88 -18.82
N ALA A 202 4.87 -16.91 -19.58
CA ALA A 202 4.25 -16.75 -20.88
C ALA A 202 2.95 -15.95 -20.80
N ARG A 203 2.11 -16.20 -19.79
CA ARG A 203 0.85 -15.47 -19.62
C ARG A 203 1.05 -14.00 -19.25
N LEU A 204 2.07 -13.68 -18.46
CA LEU A 204 2.41 -12.28 -18.17
C LEU A 204 2.95 -11.58 -19.41
N ASP A 205 3.75 -12.26 -20.23
CA ASP A 205 4.22 -11.72 -21.50
C ASP A 205 3.07 -11.51 -22.49
N ASP A 206 2.10 -12.41 -22.55
CA ASP A 206 0.86 -12.21 -23.31
C ASP A 206 0.10 -10.96 -22.84
N TRP A 207 -0.07 -10.79 -21.52
CA TRP A 207 -0.72 -9.60 -20.97
C TRP A 207 0.04 -8.31 -21.29
N ARG A 208 1.38 -8.32 -21.17
CA ARG A 208 2.23 -7.18 -21.52
C ARG A 208 2.15 -6.85 -23.01
N ALA A 209 2.09 -7.86 -23.87
CA ALA A 209 1.92 -7.66 -25.31
C ALA A 209 0.58 -6.98 -25.63
N VAL A 210 -0.50 -7.31 -24.90
CA VAL A 210 -1.76 -6.57 -25.02
C VAL A 210 -1.59 -5.12 -24.57
N VAL A 211 -0.97 -4.86 -23.41
CA VAL A 211 -0.73 -3.49 -22.92
C VAL A 211 0.07 -2.67 -23.93
N GLU A 212 1.09 -3.26 -24.54
CA GLU A 212 1.92 -2.66 -25.59
C GLU A 212 1.08 -2.21 -26.80
N GLN A 213 0.16 -3.05 -27.27
CA GLN A 213 -0.72 -2.74 -28.41
C GLN A 213 -1.65 -1.55 -28.12
N THR A 214 -1.96 -1.27 -26.85
CA THR A 214 -2.84 -0.13 -26.48
C THR A 214 -2.14 1.23 -26.46
N ARG A 215 -0.84 1.32 -26.77
CA ARG A 215 -0.08 2.60 -26.71
C ARG A 215 -0.68 3.72 -27.56
N ILE A 216 -1.28 3.38 -28.70
CA ILE A 216 -1.92 4.34 -29.61
C ILE A 216 -3.30 4.81 -29.14
N LEU A 217 -3.92 4.09 -28.20
CA LEU A 217 -5.26 4.38 -27.68
C LEU A 217 -5.20 5.40 -26.54
N PRO A 218 -6.29 6.10 -26.17
CA PRO A 218 -6.33 6.94 -24.98
C PRO A 218 -5.98 6.17 -23.69
N PRO A 219 -5.30 6.80 -22.69
CA PRO A 219 -4.84 6.11 -21.48
C PRO A 219 -5.93 5.38 -20.70
N THR A 220 -7.13 5.94 -20.59
CA THR A 220 -8.24 5.28 -19.87
C THR A 220 -8.78 4.05 -20.59
N LEU A 221 -8.85 4.08 -21.92
CA LEU A 221 -9.19 2.90 -22.72
C LEU A 221 -8.11 1.82 -22.61
N ALA A 222 -6.84 2.21 -22.66
CA ALA A 222 -5.71 1.30 -22.44
C ALA A 222 -5.79 0.61 -21.07
N ALA A 223 -6.11 1.35 -20.00
CA ALA A 223 -6.29 0.77 -18.67
C ALA A 223 -7.52 -0.15 -18.57
N ALA A 224 -8.62 0.19 -19.24
CA ALA A 224 -9.80 -0.67 -19.34
C ALA A 224 -9.48 -2.01 -20.03
N LEU A 225 -8.79 -1.94 -21.19
CA LEU A 225 -8.31 -3.11 -21.93
C LEU A 225 -7.30 -3.93 -21.12
N ALA A 226 -6.36 -3.28 -20.43
CA ALA A 226 -5.39 -3.97 -19.57
C ALA A 226 -6.07 -4.73 -18.43
N THR A 227 -7.16 -4.18 -17.87
CA THR A 227 -7.96 -4.85 -16.84
C THR A 227 -8.69 -6.06 -17.42
N GLU A 228 -9.36 -5.91 -18.56
CA GLU A 228 -10.07 -7.03 -19.19
C GLU A 228 -9.11 -8.15 -19.62
N ALA A 229 -7.99 -7.79 -20.22
CA ALA A 229 -6.96 -8.73 -20.64
C ALA A 229 -6.41 -9.52 -19.45
N TRP A 230 -6.22 -8.87 -18.30
CA TRP A 230 -5.82 -9.57 -17.08
C TRP A 230 -6.87 -10.58 -16.63
N ASP A 231 -8.15 -10.19 -16.61
CA ASP A 231 -9.26 -11.08 -16.22
C ASP A 231 -9.40 -12.27 -17.20
N ALA A 232 -9.14 -12.06 -18.50
CA ALA A 232 -9.25 -13.09 -19.54
C ALA A 232 -8.05 -14.05 -19.59
N ILE A 233 -6.83 -13.51 -19.49
CA ILE A 233 -5.59 -14.30 -19.53
C ILE A 233 -5.36 -15.01 -18.19
N ALA A 234 -5.80 -14.39 -17.08
CA ALA A 234 -5.54 -14.79 -15.70
C ALA A 234 -4.04 -15.12 -15.47
N PRO A 235 -3.10 -14.17 -15.59
CA PRO A 235 -1.68 -14.50 -15.57
C PRO A 235 -1.19 -15.18 -14.28
N LEU A 236 -1.79 -14.82 -13.14
CA LEU A 236 -1.40 -15.30 -11.81
C LEU A 236 -2.58 -16.03 -11.16
N GLN A 237 -2.33 -17.22 -10.59
CA GLN A 237 -3.38 -18.05 -9.97
C GLN A 237 -3.97 -17.42 -8.71
N HIS A 238 -3.11 -16.86 -7.85
CA HIS A 238 -3.50 -16.51 -6.47
C HIS A 238 -3.62 -15.00 -6.20
N THR A 239 -3.34 -14.17 -7.22
CA THR A 239 -3.40 -12.71 -7.10
C THR A 239 -4.19 -12.05 -8.23
N PRO A 240 -5.46 -12.43 -8.45
CA PRO A 240 -6.30 -11.82 -9.49
C PRO A 240 -6.52 -10.32 -9.25
N TRP A 241 -6.51 -9.87 -7.99
CA TRP A 241 -6.58 -8.45 -7.60
C TRP A 241 -5.44 -7.58 -8.14
N LEU A 242 -4.28 -8.17 -8.52
CA LEU A 242 -3.13 -7.40 -9.00
C LEU A 242 -3.41 -6.69 -10.32
N GLY A 243 -4.26 -7.27 -11.19
CA GLY A 243 -4.56 -6.72 -12.51
C GLY A 243 -5.10 -5.29 -12.48
N ARG A 244 -5.96 -4.97 -11.53
CA ARG A 244 -6.52 -3.62 -11.38
C ARG A 244 -5.50 -2.62 -10.83
N LEU A 245 -4.57 -3.05 -9.99
CA LEU A 245 -3.46 -2.19 -9.56
C LEU A 245 -2.50 -1.93 -10.72
N LEU A 246 -2.24 -2.93 -11.57
CA LEU A 246 -1.43 -2.77 -12.77
C LEU A 246 -2.12 -1.86 -13.80
N ALA A 247 -3.43 -1.99 -14.02
CA ALA A 247 -4.20 -1.06 -14.85
C ALA A 247 -4.14 0.39 -14.32
N ALA A 248 -4.22 0.58 -12.99
CA ALA A 248 -4.01 1.89 -12.38
C ALA A 248 -2.57 2.41 -12.64
N SER A 249 -1.57 1.52 -12.65
CA SER A 249 -0.19 1.88 -12.97
C SER A 249 0.00 2.26 -14.44
N VAL A 250 -0.77 1.68 -15.38
CA VAL A 250 -0.76 2.08 -16.81
C VAL A 250 -1.19 3.54 -16.97
N LEU A 251 -2.21 3.99 -16.23
CA LEU A 251 -2.63 5.41 -16.23
C LEU A 251 -1.50 6.33 -15.75
N ARG A 252 -0.77 5.91 -14.72
CA ARG A 252 0.36 6.64 -14.16
C ARG A 252 1.58 6.65 -15.10
N ALA A 253 1.92 5.50 -15.69
CA ALA A 253 2.99 5.36 -16.68
C ALA A 253 2.76 6.27 -17.91
N ARG A 254 1.49 6.45 -18.29
CA ARG A 254 1.07 7.33 -19.40
C ARG A 254 0.82 8.78 -18.96
N ALA A 255 1.23 9.14 -17.74
CA ALA A 255 1.13 10.48 -17.17
C ALA A 255 -0.29 11.07 -17.12
N LYS A 256 -1.34 10.22 -17.20
CA LYS A 256 -2.74 10.61 -17.03
C LYS A 256 -3.04 10.95 -15.57
N THR A 257 -2.40 10.25 -14.64
CA THR A 257 -2.46 10.51 -13.20
C THR A 257 -1.05 10.62 -12.64
N ARG A 258 -0.59 11.84 -12.40
CA ARG A 258 0.79 12.11 -11.96
C ARG A 258 0.93 12.14 -10.45
N TRP A 259 -0.15 12.52 -9.76
CA TRP A 259 -0.12 12.83 -8.33
C TRP A 259 -0.74 11.75 -7.47
N HIS A 260 -1.32 10.71 -8.08
CA HIS A 260 -1.93 9.61 -7.36
C HIS A 260 -1.97 8.32 -8.19
N LEU A 261 -2.20 7.20 -7.51
CA LEU A 261 -2.58 5.94 -8.14
C LEU A 261 -4.12 5.83 -8.07
N PRO A 262 -4.86 5.70 -9.19
CA PRO A 262 -6.31 5.58 -9.16
C PRO A 262 -6.82 4.41 -8.31
N CYS A 263 -7.95 4.61 -7.63
CA CYS A 263 -8.59 3.59 -6.77
C CYS A 263 -9.60 2.76 -7.57
N LEU A 264 -9.10 1.95 -8.51
CA LEU A 264 -9.95 1.21 -9.45
C LEU A 264 -10.80 0.11 -8.81
N HIS A 265 -10.40 -0.43 -7.65
CA HIS A 265 -11.25 -1.38 -6.92
C HIS A 265 -12.43 -0.66 -6.29
N ASP A 266 -12.19 0.50 -5.66
CA ASP A 266 -13.25 1.31 -5.07
C ASP A 266 -14.24 1.80 -6.14
N GLY A 267 -13.72 2.21 -7.31
CA GLY A 267 -14.55 2.55 -8.47
C GLY A 267 -15.46 1.41 -8.95
N LEU A 268 -14.91 0.19 -9.10
CA LEU A 268 -15.72 -0.96 -9.51
C LEU A 268 -16.73 -1.36 -8.43
N LYS A 269 -16.36 -1.25 -7.15
CA LYS A 269 -17.24 -1.51 -6.02
C LYS A 269 -18.49 -0.60 -6.05
N ALA A 270 -18.37 0.63 -6.55
CA ALA A 270 -19.50 1.54 -6.71
C ALA A 270 -20.49 1.13 -7.82
N ILE A 271 -20.07 0.32 -8.80
CA ILE A 271 -20.96 -0.22 -9.84
C ILE A 271 -21.86 -1.31 -9.23
N PRO A 272 -23.18 -1.37 -9.53
CA PRO A 272 -24.05 -2.45 -9.05
C PRO A 272 -23.56 -3.85 -9.44
N ARG A 273 -23.66 -4.85 -8.54
CA ARG A 273 -23.09 -6.19 -8.72
C ARG A 273 -23.53 -6.84 -10.03
N GLU A 274 -24.80 -6.68 -10.40
CA GLU A 274 -25.44 -7.26 -11.57
C GLU A 274 -24.85 -6.72 -12.88
N ARG A 275 -24.31 -5.50 -12.84
CA ARG A 275 -23.75 -4.79 -14.01
C ARG A 275 -22.25 -4.96 -14.17
N ARG A 276 -21.53 -5.48 -13.17
CA ARG A 276 -20.04 -5.51 -13.18
C ARG A 276 -19.43 -6.46 -14.21
N ARG A 277 -20.15 -7.51 -14.61
CA ARG A 277 -19.64 -8.57 -15.48
C ARG A 277 -20.60 -8.89 -16.62
N PRO A 278 -20.82 -7.94 -17.56
CA PRO A 278 -21.60 -8.22 -18.75
C PRO A 278 -20.90 -9.25 -19.64
N ARG A 279 -21.69 -10.01 -20.41
CA ARG A 279 -21.17 -11.02 -21.36
C ARG A 279 -20.59 -10.42 -22.63
N ASP A 280 -21.07 -9.25 -23.03
CA ASP A 280 -20.60 -8.54 -24.20
C ASP A 280 -19.30 -7.78 -23.93
N ALA A 281 -18.35 -7.83 -24.87
CA ALA A 281 -17.01 -7.24 -24.73
C ALA A 281 -17.06 -5.71 -24.68
N ALA A 282 -17.87 -5.09 -25.54
CA ALA A 282 -18.02 -3.64 -25.57
C ALA A 282 -18.64 -3.12 -24.26
N ALA A 283 -19.65 -3.81 -23.74
CA ALA A 283 -20.23 -3.55 -22.44
C ALA A 283 -19.24 -3.74 -21.28
N ARG A 284 -18.35 -4.76 -21.33
CA ARG A 284 -17.29 -4.93 -20.32
C ARG A 284 -16.36 -3.71 -20.29
N LEU A 285 -15.90 -3.26 -21.45
CA LEU A 285 -15.05 -2.07 -21.55
C LEU A 285 -15.77 -0.80 -21.07
N ALA A 286 -17.04 -0.62 -21.42
CA ALA A 286 -17.84 0.50 -20.94
C ALA A 286 -17.96 0.50 -19.40
N VAL A 287 -18.16 -0.67 -18.78
CA VAL A 287 -18.20 -0.81 -17.31
C VAL A 287 -16.87 -0.46 -16.67
N GLN A 288 -15.73 -0.82 -17.29
CA GLN A 288 -14.41 -0.44 -16.76
C GLN A 288 -14.21 1.09 -16.83
N LEU A 289 -14.65 1.75 -17.91
CA LEU A 289 -14.60 3.22 -18.03
C LEU A 289 -15.54 3.90 -17.00
N GLU A 290 -16.71 3.33 -16.76
CA GLU A 290 -17.64 3.79 -15.71
C GLU A 290 -17.02 3.62 -14.31
N ALA A 291 -16.34 2.50 -14.05
CA ALA A 291 -15.63 2.27 -12.80
C ALA A 291 -14.47 3.26 -12.59
N ILE A 292 -13.70 3.58 -13.64
CA ILE A 292 -12.66 4.63 -13.61
C ILE A 292 -13.29 5.99 -13.26
N THR A 293 -14.41 6.32 -13.89
CA THR A 293 -15.18 7.54 -13.60
C THR A 293 -15.63 7.58 -12.14
N ALA A 294 -16.19 6.48 -11.64
CA ALA A 294 -16.67 6.37 -10.27
C ALA A 294 -15.53 6.51 -9.25
N ALA A 295 -14.36 5.92 -9.53
CA ALA A 295 -13.16 6.09 -8.69
C ALA A 295 -12.74 7.56 -8.60
N ALA A 296 -12.70 8.27 -9.73
CA ALA A 296 -12.33 9.68 -9.77
C ALA A 296 -13.34 10.57 -9.02
N ALA A 297 -14.64 10.32 -9.21
CA ALA A 297 -15.71 11.05 -8.55
C ALA A 297 -15.72 10.83 -7.03
N ALA A 298 -15.59 9.58 -6.58
CA ALA A 298 -15.45 9.25 -5.16
C ALA A 298 -14.22 9.94 -4.56
N GLY A 299 -13.10 9.92 -5.29
CA GLY A 299 -11.88 10.57 -4.88
C GLY A 299 -12.00 12.09 -4.67
N LEU A 300 -12.67 12.78 -5.59
CA LEU A 300 -12.96 14.21 -5.46
C LEU A 300 -13.85 14.51 -4.25
N LYS A 301 -14.88 13.69 -4.03
CA LYS A 301 -15.77 13.83 -2.86
C LYS A 301 -15.01 13.64 -1.55
N ASP A 302 -14.14 12.64 -1.48
CA ASP A 302 -13.30 12.38 -0.30
C ASP A 302 -12.31 13.51 -0.04
N HIS A 303 -11.68 14.02 -1.11
CA HIS A 303 -10.79 15.17 -1.03
C HIS A 303 -11.50 16.39 -0.43
N ASP A 304 -12.65 16.77 -1.00
CA ASP A 304 -13.36 17.98 -0.57
C ASP A 304 -13.89 17.83 0.86
N ARG A 305 -14.37 16.63 1.22
CA ARG A 305 -14.75 16.31 2.61
C ARG A 305 -13.59 16.51 3.57
N TRP A 306 -12.42 15.89 3.32
CA TRP A 306 -11.30 15.96 4.25
C TRP A 306 -10.62 17.33 4.29
N LEU A 307 -10.62 18.07 3.18
CA LEU A 307 -10.10 19.44 3.15
C LEU A 307 -10.99 20.38 4.01
N ASN A 308 -12.31 20.21 3.93
CA ASN A 308 -13.24 20.95 4.77
C ASN A 308 -13.03 20.62 6.25
N GLN A 309 -12.87 19.35 6.60
CA GLN A 309 -12.57 18.97 7.99
C GLN A 309 -11.26 19.51 8.50
N ARG A 310 -10.18 19.44 7.71
CA ARG A 310 -8.90 20.05 8.06
C ARG A 310 -9.10 21.53 8.37
N THR A 311 -9.85 22.25 7.53
CA THR A 311 -10.11 23.68 7.70
C THR A 311 -10.86 23.96 9.00
N LEU A 312 -11.86 23.13 9.35
CA LEU A 312 -12.60 23.26 10.61
C LEU A 312 -11.72 22.99 11.83
N LEU A 313 -10.93 21.90 11.80
CA LEU A 313 -10.04 21.53 12.91
C LEU A 313 -8.88 22.52 13.07
N ALA A 314 -8.35 23.07 11.97
CA ALA A 314 -7.28 24.07 12.01
C ALA A 314 -7.71 25.35 12.76
N ARG A 315 -9.01 25.71 12.76
CA ARG A 315 -9.51 26.86 13.54
C ARG A 315 -9.34 26.65 15.05
N LYS A 316 -9.36 25.41 15.54
CA LYS A 316 -9.14 25.08 16.96
C LYS A 316 -7.69 25.26 17.41
N LEU A 317 -6.78 25.43 16.45
CA LEU A 317 -5.36 25.70 16.69
C LEU A 317 -5.08 27.19 16.97
N ALA A 318 -6.03 28.09 16.70
CA ALA A 318 -5.87 29.52 16.95
C ALA A 318 -5.64 29.81 18.45
N GLY A 319 -4.66 30.65 18.77
CA GLY A 319 -4.31 31.03 20.15
C GLY A 319 -3.64 29.92 20.98
N ARG A 320 -3.33 28.76 20.38
CA ARG A 320 -2.59 27.69 21.06
C ARG A 320 -1.11 28.06 21.20
N ARG A 321 -0.49 27.60 22.29
CA ARG A 321 0.93 27.81 22.57
C ARG A 321 1.78 27.19 21.45
N ALA A 322 2.90 27.83 21.13
CA ALA A 322 3.85 27.33 20.13
C ALA A 322 4.39 25.91 20.45
N THR A 323 4.40 25.52 21.73
CA THR A 323 4.84 24.20 22.19
C THR A 323 3.77 23.10 22.07
N SER A 324 2.55 23.42 21.61
CA SER A 324 1.47 22.45 21.49
C SER A 324 1.74 21.42 20.39
N LYS A 325 1.41 20.15 20.66
CA LYS A 325 1.44 19.06 19.68
C LYS A 325 0.14 18.92 18.89
N LEU A 326 -0.85 19.81 19.09
CA LEU A 326 -2.13 19.77 18.37
C LEU A 326 -1.99 19.93 16.84
N PRO A 327 -1.14 20.83 16.30
CA PRO A 327 -0.94 20.91 14.85
C PRO A 327 -0.40 19.60 14.27
N ALA A 328 0.58 18.99 14.96
CA ALA A 328 1.15 17.71 14.55
C ALA A 328 0.13 16.56 14.64
N LEU A 329 -0.76 16.57 15.65
CA LEU A 329 -1.87 15.62 15.71
C LEU A 329 -2.84 15.78 14.54
N LEU A 330 -3.19 17.01 14.17
CA LEU A 330 -4.08 17.27 13.03
C LEU A 330 -3.46 16.71 11.73
N ASP A 331 -2.21 17.04 11.45
CA ASP A 331 -1.51 16.55 10.26
C ASP A 331 -1.42 15.03 10.27
N TYR A 332 -1.06 14.43 11.40
CA TYR A 332 -1.03 12.98 11.56
C TYR A 332 -2.39 12.32 11.25
N MET A 333 -3.48 12.87 11.79
CA MET A 333 -4.82 12.35 11.59
C MET A 333 -5.33 12.49 10.14
N LEU A 334 -4.77 13.42 9.37
CA LEU A 334 -5.06 13.53 7.93
C LEU A 334 -4.37 12.44 7.10
N THR A 335 -3.32 11.79 7.63
CA THR A 335 -2.61 10.72 6.92
C THR A 335 -3.22 9.33 7.11
N ARG A 336 -4.14 9.14 8.04
CA ARG A 336 -4.69 7.83 8.37
C ARG A 336 -6.19 7.90 8.59
N PRO A 337 -6.98 6.90 8.14
CA PRO A 337 -8.43 6.90 8.34
C PRO A 337 -8.81 7.01 9.82
N ILE A 338 -8.10 6.26 10.67
CA ILE A 338 -8.22 6.26 12.13
C ILE A 338 -6.84 6.21 12.79
N ALA A 339 -6.77 6.55 14.07
CA ALA A 339 -5.61 6.27 14.92
C ALA A 339 -6.02 5.92 16.35
N SER A 340 -5.30 4.99 16.98
CA SER A 340 -5.41 4.72 18.41
C SER A 340 -4.51 5.65 19.23
N ALA A 341 -4.72 5.68 20.56
CA ALA A 341 -3.91 6.51 21.45
C ALA A 341 -2.43 6.07 21.43
N GLY A 342 -2.17 4.76 21.31
CA GLY A 342 -0.82 4.21 21.17
C GLY A 342 -0.15 4.64 19.87
N MET A 343 -0.88 4.66 18.76
CA MET A 343 -0.37 5.14 17.47
C MET A 343 0.00 6.64 17.55
N ILE A 344 -0.89 7.46 18.13
CA ILE A 344 -0.65 8.90 18.30
C ILE A 344 0.55 9.15 19.22
N ALA A 345 0.61 8.42 20.35
CA ALA A 345 1.71 8.51 21.31
C ALA A 345 3.06 8.18 20.67
N LYS A 346 3.10 7.10 19.88
CA LYS A 346 4.31 6.67 19.14
C LYS A 346 4.75 7.72 18.13
N GLU A 347 3.83 8.23 17.31
CA GLU A 347 4.18 9.24 16.30
C GLU A 347 4.66 10.55 16.93
N LEU A 348 3.91 11.09 17.88
CA LEU A 348 4.18 12.41 18.45
C LEU A 348 5.24 12.38 19.56
N LYS A 349 5.73 11.18 19.92
CA LYS A 349 6.70 10.93 21.00
C LYS A 349 6.21 11.48 22.34
N ILE A 350 4.98 11.15 22.71
CA ILE A 350 4.31 11.57 23.95
C ILE A 350 3.75 10.36 24.69
N THR A 351 3.28 10.56 25.93
CA THR A 351 2.62 9.49 26.69
C THR A 351 1.23 9.18 26.10
N PRO A 352 0.72 7.94 26.25
CA PRO A 352 -0.65 7.59 25.82
C PRO A 352 -1.73 8.46 26.47
N ARG A 353 -1.50 8.91 27.71
CA ARG A 353 -2.41 9.82 28.40
C ARG A 353 -2.45 11.19 27.73
N ALA A 354 -1.29 11.79 27.46
CA ALA A 354 -1.22 13.05 26.73
C ALA A 354 -1.84 12.96 25.33
N ALA A 355 -1.68 11.82 24.64
CA ALA A 355 -2.35 11.57 23.37
C ALA A 355 -3.89 11.62 23.49
N GLN A 356 -4.47 11.01 24.53
CA GLN A 356 -5.92 11.07 24.78
C GLN A 356 -6.41 12.49 25.10
N ASP A 357 -5.62 13.26 25.86
CA ASP A 357 -5.97 14.64 26.19
C ASP A 357 -5.99 15.50 24.90
N LEU A 358 -4.98 15.37 24.03
CA LEU A 358 -4.94 16.05 22.73
C LEU A 358 -6.10 15.66 21.79
N VAL A 359 -6.49 14.38 21.79
CA VAL A 359 -7.65 13.87 21.04
C VAL A 359 -8.93 14.57 21.50
N GLY A 360 -9.11 14.73 22.81
CA GLY A 360 -10.25 15.45 23.38
C GLY A 360 -10.24 16.94 23.04
N GLU A 361 -9.08 17.58 23.09
CA GLU A 361 -8.91 18.99 22.72
C GLU A 361 -9.25 19.27 21.24
N LEU A 362 -8.93 18.33 20.35
CA LEU A 362 -9.25 18.44 18.92
C LEU A 362 -10.68 17.98 18.60
N ASP A 363 -11.37 17.34 19.56
CA ASP A 363 -12.74 16.80 19.47
C ASP A 363 -12.87 15.75 18.35
N LEU A 364 -11.88 14.84 18.29
CA LEU A 364 -11.92 13.77 17.30
C LEU A 364 -13.00 12.75 17.67
N ARG A 365 -13.71 12.24 16.66
CA ARG A 365 -14.78 11.26 16.87
C ARG A 365 -14.21 9.88 17.09
N GLU A 366 -14.66 9.22 18.14
CA GLU A 366 -14.40 7.80 18.36
C GLU A 366 -15.18 6.94 17.34
N VAL A 367 -14.46 6.05 16.68
CA VAL A 367 -15.00 5.16 15.63
C VAL A 367 -15.31 3.77 16.18
N THR A 368 -14.49 3.26 17.10
CA THR A 368 -14.52 1.85 17.47
C THR A 368 -15.60 1.48 18.48
N GLY A 369 -16.18 2.43 19.24
CA GLY A 369 -17.26 2.18 20.22
C GLY A 369 -16.94 1.09 21.26
N ARG A 370 -15.68 0.66 21.35
CA ARG A 370 -15.21 -0.57 22.01
C ARG A 370 -14.29 -0.18 23.17
N GLY A 371 -14.87 0.38 24.24
CA GLY A 371 -14.27 0.52 25.58
C GLY A 371 -12.74 0.79 25.61
N ARG A 372 -11.94 -0.26 25.86
CA ARG A 372 -10.48 -0.18 26.06
C ARG A 372 -9.63 0.00 24.79
N TYR A 373 -10.22 -0.13 23.59
CA TYR A 373 -9.51 -0.03 22.29
C TYR A 373 -10.14 1.05 21.41
N ARG A 374 -10.05 2.27 21.90
CA ARG A 374 -10.57 3.46 21.24
C ARG A 374 -9.65 3.85 20.09
N ALA A 375 -10.24 4.04 18.93
CA ALA A 375 -9.59 4.73 17.81
C ALA A 375 -10.47 5.88 17.35
N TRP A 376 -9.82 6.93 16.90
CA TRP A 376 -10.46 8.18 16.52
C TRP A 376 -10.19 8.50 15.06
N GLY A 377 -11.11 9.19 14.42
CA GLY A 377 -11.02 9.61 13.02
C GLY A 377 -11.51 11.04 12.81
N ILE A 378 -11.11 11.61 11.66
CA ILE A 378 -11.64 12.86 11.13
C ILE A 378 -12.81 12.49 10.19
N LEU A 379 -13.98 13.13 10.35
CA LEU A 379 -15.25 12.76 9.69
C LEU A 379 -15.40 13.14 8.21
#